data_AF-V9XMW8-F1
#
_entry.id   AF-V9XMW8-F1
#
_cell.length_a   1.000
_cell.length_b   1.000
_cell.length_c   1.000
_cell.angle_alpha   90.00
_cell.angle_beta   90.00
_cell.angle_gamma   90.00
#
_symmetry.space_group_name_H-M   'P 1'
#
loop_
_entity.id
_entity.type
_entity.pdbx_description
1 polymer ?
#
loop_
_entity_poly.entity_id
_entity_poly.type
_entity_poly.pdbx_seq_one_letter_code
_entity_poly.pdbx_strand_id
1 'polypeptide(L)'
;MAPNKADRKVYEGEVLGSVKRKIAAVDGFAALSQLVTAAQECIEIHAVEQTKRTRLHTYATAEVQRIKSAESIVRDYFEQSFAERRTTFDALFSRLDQALEQENSQVISEVLRGIVDIAKTSPLADLGDLGQIRAALDDPDQVWDL
;
A
#
# COMPACT_ATOMS: atom_id res chain seq x y z
N MET A 1 39.38 54.05 -28.39
CA MET A 1 37.94 53.77 -28.29
C MET A 1 37.69 53.15 -26.92
N ALA A 2 37.11 53.91 -25.98
CA ALA A 2 36.73 53.42 -24.65
C ALA A 2 35.47 52.56 -24.75
N PRO A 3 35.25 51.62 -23.81
CA PRO A 3 34.22 51.81 -22.78
C PRO A 3 34.61 51.15 -21.44
N ASN A 4 33.98 51.36 -20.29
CA ASN A 4 33.05 52.33 -19.73
C ASN A 4 33.14 52.02 -18.23
N LYS A 5 33.53 52.98 -17.38
CA LYS A 5 33.66 52.75 -15.93
C LYS A 5 32.25 52.45 -15.41
N ALA A 6 32.02 51.22 -14.96
CA ALA A 6 30.78 50.83 -14.30
C ALA A 6 30.53 51.79 -13.13
N ASP A 7 29.44 52.54 -13.25
CA ASP A 7 28.95 53.51 -12.28
C ASP A 7 28.49 52.74 -11.03
N ARG A 8 29.41 52.57 -10.07
CA ARG A 8 29.11 51.93 -8.80
C ARG A 8 28.33 52.93 -7.95
N LYS A 9 27.00 52.90 -8.02
CA LYS A 9 26.13 53.64 -7.10
C LYS A 9 26.45 53.22 -5.67
N VAL A 10 27.17 54.09 -4.97
CA VAL A 10 27.35 54.00 -3.52
C VAL A 10 26.03 54.47 -2.92
N TYR A 11 25.30 53.55 -2.32
CA TYR A 11 24.11 53.90 -1.55
C TYR A 11 24.57 54.40 -0.19
N GLU A 12 24.69 55.72 -0.04
CA GLU A 12 24.84 56.35 1.27
C GLU A 12 23.48 56.32 1.98
N GLY A 13 23.30 55.34 2.85
CA GLY A 13 22.18 55.32 3.79
C GLY A 13 22.52 56.18 5.00
N GLU A 14 21.62 57.10 5.37
CA GLU A 14 21.68 57.79 6.66
C GLU A 14 21.62 56.75 7.77
N VAL A 15 22.69 56.63 8.56
CA VAL A 15 22.71 55.76 9.74
C VAL A 15 21.84 56.46 10.78
N LEU A 16 20.56 56.11 10.81
CA LEU A 16 19.64 56.55 11.86
C LEU A 16 20.28 56.20 13.20
N GLY A 17 20.70 57.24 13.93
CA GLY A 17 21.40 57.11 15.20
C GLY A 17 20.63 56.17 16.12
N SER A 18 21.35 55.30 16.84
CA SER A 18 20.80 54.31 17.76
C SER A 18 19.67 54.91 18.61
N VAL A 19 18.42 54.67 18.20
CA VAL A 19 17.26 54.97 19.03
C VAL A 19 17.33 53.96 20.17
N LYS A 20 17.95 54.37 21.29
CA LYS A 20 17.86 53.66 22.56
C LYS A 20 16.42 53.82 23.07
N ARG A 21 15.48 53.14 22.42
CA ARG A 21 14.17 52.90 22.98
C ARG A 21 14.41 52.03 24.20
N LYS A 22 14.33 52.63 25.40
CA LYS A 22 14.37 51.90 26.66
C LYS A 22 13.18 50.95 26.61
N ILE A 23 13.42 49.68 26.31
CA ILE A 23 12.41 48.62 26.46
C ILE A 23 12.02 48.70 27.92
N ALA A 24 10.79 49.11 28.22
CA ALA A 24 10.34 49.14 29.60
C ALA A 24 10.38 47.69 30.11
N ALA A 25 10.78 47.46 31.36
CA ALA A 25 10.81 46.11 31.93
C ALA A 25 9.45 45.39 31.80
N VAL A 26 8.36 46.18 31.76
CA VAL A 26 6.98 45.72 31.50
C VAL A 26 6.82 45.17 30.07
N ASP A 27 7.43 45.79 29.05
CA ASP A 27 7.41 45.30 27.67
C ASP A 27 8.22 44.00 27.50
N GLY A 28 9.35 43.89 28.20
CA GLY A 28 10.17 42.66 28.20
C GLY A 28 9.46 41.49 28.87
N PHE A 29 8.76 41.74 29.98
CA PHE A 29 7.96 40.72 30.66
C PHE A 29 6.74 40.29 29.85
N ALA A 30 6.10 41.23 29.16
CA ALA A 30 4.99 40.93 28.25
C ALA A 30 5.46 40.05 27.07
N ALA A 31 6.60 40.39 26.46
CA ALA A 31 7.19 39.58 25.38
C ALA A 31 7.58 38.16 25.87
N LEU A 32 8.17 38.05 27.06
CA LEU A 32 8.48 36.75 27.66
C LEU A 32 7.21 35.93 27.91
N SER A 33 6.16 36.55 28.45
CA SER A 33 4.88 35.88 28.70
C SER A 33 4.26 35.36 27.39
N GLN A 34 4.31 36.16 26.31
CA GLN A 34 3.86 35.73 24.99
C GLN A 34 4.67 34.54 24.45
N LEU A 35 6.00 34.54 24.64
CA LEU A 35 6.85 33.41 24.24
C LEU A 35 6.52 32.15 25.04
N VAL A 36 6.27 32.27 26.34
CA VAL A 36 5.88 31.12 27.18
C VAL A 36 4.53 30.57 26.75
N THR A 37 3.53 31.43 26.50
CA THR A 37 2.23 31.00 25.97
C THR A 37 2.37 30.31 24.62
N ALA A 38 3.10 30.91 23.68
CA ALA A 38 3.34 30.32 22.36
C ALA A 38 4.10 28.98 22.44
N ALA A 39 5.04 28.85 23.38
CA ALA A 39 5.75 27.59 23.61
C ALA A 39 4.82 26.51 24.17
N GLN A 40 3.93 26.86 25.11
CA GLN A 40 2.92 25.93 25.64
C GLN A 40 1.96 25.47 24.53
N GLU A 41 1.42 26.39 23.74
CA GLU A 41 0.57 26.08 22.58
C GLU A 41 1.29 25.19 21.57
N CYS A 42 2.56 25.47 21.28
CA CYS A 42 3.38 24.66 20.37
C CYS A 42 3.55 23.21 20.90
N ILE A 43 3.83 23.05 22.19
CA ILE A 43 3.98 21.72 22.82
C ILE A 43 2.66 20.95 22.75
N GLU A 44 1.54 21.59 23.07
CA GLU A 44 0.22 20.96 23.04
C GLU A 44 -0.16 20.53 21.62
N ILE A 45 -0.02 21.42 20.64
CA ILE A 45 -0.28 21.11 19.23
C ILE A 45 0.61 19.95 18.78
N HIS A 46 1.90 19.99 19.13
CA HIS A 46 2.82 18.92 18.75
C HIS A 46 2.40 17.57 19.36
N ALA A 47 2.02 17.53 20.65
CA ALA A 47 1.55 16.30 21.28
C ALA A 47 0.28 15.73 20.60
N VAL A 48 -0.66 16.59 20.24
CA VAL A 48 -1.89 16.20 19.52
C VAL A 48 -1.57 15.69 18.12
N GLU A 49 -0.72 16.39 17.36
CA GLU A 49 -0.35 16.00 16.00
C GLU A 49 0.49 14.70 15.99
N GLN A 50 1.38 14.50 16.96
CA GLN A 50 2.10 13.24 17.12
C GLN A 50 1.15 12.08 17.40
N THR A 51 0.14 12.29 18.25
CA THR A 51 -0.88 11.28 18.53
C THR A 51 -1.69 10.95 17.27
N LYS A 52 -2.12 11.97 16.50
CA LYS A 52 -2.83 11.79 15.23
C LYS A 52 -1.99 11.01 14.23
N ARG A 53 -0.72 11.38 14.04
CA ARG A 53 0.22 10.69 13.15
C ARG A 53 0.41 9.24 13.55
N THR A 54 0.58 8.97 14.84
CA THR A 54 0.73 7.61 15.36
C THR A 54 -0.52 6.79 15.07
N ARG A 55 -1.71 7.33 15.33
CA ARG A 55 -2.99 6.64 15.02
C ARG A 55 -3.13 6.33 13.53
N LEU A 56 -2.83 7.30 12.66
CA LEU A 56 -2.85 7.10 11.21
C LEU A 56 -1.86 6.03 10.77
N HIS A 57 -0.65 6.03 11.35
CA HIS A 57 0.37 5.03 11.04
C HIS A 57 -0.06 3.62 11.48
N THR A 58 -0.61 3.48 12.69
CA THR A 58 -1.14 2.20 13.17
C THR A 58 -2.28 1.70 12.29
N TYR A 59 -3.21 2.57 11.92
CA TYR A 59 -4.32 2.23 11.02
C TYR A 59 -3.81 1.79 9.64
N ALA A 60 -2.91 2.58 9.04
CA ALA A 60 -2.32 2.24 7.75
C ALA A 60 -1.56 0.90 7.79
N THR A 61 -0.83 0.65 8.88
CA THR A 61 -0.09 -0.61 9.07
C THR A 61 -1.06 -1.79 9.16
N ALA A 62 -2.12 -1.67 9.95
CA ALA A 62 -3.13 -2.72 10.08
C ALA A 62 -3.82 -3.02 8.74
N GLU A 63 -4.20 -1.98 7.99
CA GLU A 63 -4.88 -2.16 6.71
C GLU A 63 -3.94 -2.78 5.66
N VAL A 64 -2.67 -2.39 5.62
CA VAL A 64 -1.67 -3.01 4.74
C VAL A 64 -1.47 -4.48 5.09
N GLN A 65 -1.40 -4.83 6.39
CA GLN A 65 -1.28 -6.23 6.80
C GLN A 65 -2.52 -7.03 6.37
N ARG A 66 -3.72 -6.47 6.53
CA ARG A 66 -4.96 -7.10 6.08
C ARG A 66 -4.96 -7.38 4.57
N ILE A 67 -4.56 -6.40 3.76
CA ILE A 67 -4.40 -6.55 2.30
C ILE A 67 -3.36 -7.64 1.98
N LYS A 68 -2.26 -7.70 2.73
CA LYS A 68 -1.21 -8.72 2.51
C LYS A 68 -1.68 -10.12 2.87
N SER A 69 -2.46 -10.28 3.93
CA SER A 69 -3.09 -11.56 4.29
C SER A 69 -4.08 -12.00 3.21
N ALA A 70 -4.92 -11.09 2.73
CA ALA A 70 -5.83 -11.33 1.61
C ALA A 70 -5.08 -11.80 0.34
N GLU A 71 -4.01 -11.08 -0.02
CA GLU A 71 -3.15 -11.41 -1.15
C GLU A 71 -2.59 -12.83 -1.02
N SER A 72 -2.10 -13.21 0.17
CA SER A 72 -1.55 -14.55 0.38
C SER A 72 -2.59 -15.63 0.17
N ILE A 73 -3.78 -15.49 0.75
CA ILE A 73 -4.85 -16.50 0.62
C ILE A 73 -5.22 -16.72 -0.85
N VAL A 74 -5.40 -15.63 -1.61
CA VAL A 74 -5.72 -15.72 -3.05
C VAL A 74 -4.58 -16.37 -3.83
N ARG A 75 -3.33 -16.01 -3.51
CA ARG A 75 -2.15 -16.62 -4.15
C ARG A 75 -2.05 -18.12 -3.85
N ASP A 76 -2.27 -18.51 -2.61
CA ASP A 76 -2.16 -19.91 -2.16
C ASP A 76 -3.26 -20.75 -2.81
N TYR A 77 -4.49 -20.22 -2.91
CA TYR A 77 -5.55 -20.85 -3.70
C TYR A 77 -5.13 -21.08 -5.16
N PHE A 78 -4.57 -20.07 -5.83
CA PHE A 78 -4.17 -20.22 -7.21
C PHE A 78 -3.06 -21.24 -7.38
N GLU A 79 -2.05 -21.21 -6.51
CA GLU A 79 -0.96 -22.17 -6.54
C GLU A 79 -1.48 -23.60 -6.44
N GLN A 80 -2.38 -23.85 -5.49
CA GLN A 80 -3.01 -25.16 -5.32
C GLN A 80 -3.88 -25.54 -6.52
N SER A 81 -4.76 -24.66 -6.99
CA SER A 81 -5.64 -24.92 -8.13
C SER A 81 -4.85 -25.21 -9.40
N PHE A 82 -3.76 -24.49 -9.67
CA PHE A 82 -2.90 -24.76 -10.82
C PHE A 82 -2.10 -26.06 -10.66
N ALA A 83 -1.65 -26.40 -9.45
CA ALA A 83 -0.99 -27.66 -9.18
C ALA A 83 -1.92 -28.85 -9.42
N GLU A 84 -3.14 -28.81 -8.88
CA GLU A 84 -4.17 -29.84 -9.07
C GLU A 84 -4.54 -30.02 -10.55
N ARG A 85 -4.69 -28.91 -11.28
CA ARG A 85 -4.96 -28.95 -12.72
C ARG A 85 -3.82 -29.55 -13.50
N ARG A 86 -2.55 -29.24 -13.15
CA ARG A 86 -1.38 -29.88 -13.76
C ARG A 86 -1.42 -31.40 -13.57
N THR A 87 -1.60 -31.86 -12.33
CA THR A 87 -1.71 -33.30 -12.02
C THR A 87 -2.85 -33.96 -12.78
N THR A 88 -3.98 -33.27 -12.92
CA THR A 88 -5.13 -33.78 -13.68
C THR A 88 -4.84 -33.92 -15.16
N PHE A 89 -4.20 -32.91 -15.78
CA PHE A 89 -3.80 -32.99 -17.19
C PHE A 89 -2.76 -34.07 -17.43
N ASP A 90 -1.75 -34.20 -16.56
CA ASP A 90 -0.74 -35.26 -16.66
C ASP A 90 -1.38 -36.66 -16.63
N ALA A 91 -2.36 -36.86 -15.74
CA ALA A 91 -3.11 -38.11 -15.67
C ALA A 91 -3.97 -38.36 -16.92
N LEU A 92 -4.59 -37.33 -17.50
CA LEU A 92 -5.37 -37.44 -18.72
C LEU A 92 -4.49 -37.76 -19.93
N PHE A 93 -3.34 -37.10 -20.08
CA PHE A 93 -2.39 -37.40 -21.15
C PHE A 93 -1.82 -38.82 -21.02
N SER A 94 -1.47 -39.25 -19.81
CA SER A 94 -1.02 -40.64 -19.60
C SER A 94 -2.09 -41.68 -19.97
N ARG A 95 -3.37 -41.40 -19.70
CA ARG A 95 -4.49 -42.26 -20.14
C ARG A 95 -4.68 -42.23 -21.65
N LEU A 96 -4.47 -41.08 -22.29
CA LEU A 96 -4.52 -40.95 -23.74
C LEU A 96 -3.44 -41.80 -24.40
N ASP A 97 -2.20 -41.74 -23.89
CA ASP A 97 -1.07 -42.54 -24.38
C ASP A 97 -1.39 -44.05 -24.28
N GLN A 98 -1.90 -44.51 -23.14
CA GLN A 98 -2.31 -45.91 -22.96
C GLN A 98 -3.44 -46.32 -23.92
N ALA A 99 -4.40 -45.44 -24.16
CA ALA A 99 -5.50 -45.72 -25.08
C ALA A 99 -5.03 -45.80 -26.54
N LEU A 100 -4.02 -44.99 -26.92
CA LEU A 100 -3.37 -45.05 -28.22
C LEU A 100 -2.61 -46.37 -28.41
N GLU A 101 -1.86 -46.82 -27.39
CA GLU A 101 -1.16 -48.13 -27.43
C GLU A 101 -2.13 -49.31 -27.56
N GLN A 102 -3.33 -49.19 -26.99
CA GLN A 102 -4.38 -50.21 -27.04
C GLN A 102 -5.29 -50.10 -28.27
N GLU A 103 -5.05 -49.12 -29.16
CA GLU A 103 -5.91 -48.78 -30.30
C GLU A 103 -7.39 -48.57 -29.93
N ASN A 104 -7.65 -48.15 -28.68
CA ASN A 104 -8.99 -48.02 -28.14
C ASN A 104 -9.60 -46.65 -28.50
N SER A 105 -10.15 -46.58 -29.72
CA SER A 105 -10.75 -45.37 -30.29
C SER A 105 -11.82 -44.72 -29.40
N GLN A 106 -12.56 -45.52 -28.62
CA GLN A 106 -13.60 -44.99 -27.73
C GLN A 106 -12.96 -44.23 -26.55
N VAL A 107 -11.98 -44.83 -25.88
CA VAL A 107 -11.29 -44.19 -24.75
C VAL A 107 -10.51 -42.96 -25.21
N ILE A 108 -9.89 -43.00 -26.39
CA ILE A 108 -9.23 -41.83 -26.99
C ILE A 108 -10.19 -40.64 -27.09
N SER A 109 -11.38 -40.86 -27.65
CA SER A 109 -12.41 -39.81 -27.80
C SER A 109 -12.87 -39.24 -26.45
N GLU A 110 -13.11 -40.12 -25.48
CA GLU A 110 -13.55 -39.74 -24.13
C GLU A 110 -12.49 -38.90 -23.39
N VAL A 111 -11.22 -39.32 -23.44
CA VAL A 111 -10.12 -38.61 -22.79
C VAL A 111 -9.88 -37.24 -23.45
N LEU A 112 -9.89 -37.15 -24.78
CA LEU A 112 -9.75 -35.87 -25.49
C LEU A 112 -10.87 -34.90 -25.13
N ARG A 113 -12.11 -35.40 -25.04
CA ARG A 113 -13.24 -34.57 -24.58
C ARG A 113 -13.01 -34.07 -23.16
N GLY A 114 -12.55 -34.92 -22.25
CA GLY A 114 -12.22 -34.52 -20.87
C GLY A 114 -11.14 -33.43 -20.81
N ILE A 115 -10.07 -33.54 -21.61
CA ILE A 115 -9.02 -32.52 -21.70
C ILE A 115 -9.61 -31.19 -22.17
N VAL A 116 -10.42 -31.20 -23.23
CA VAL A 116 -11.05 -29.99 -23.77
C VAL A 116 -12.03 -29.37 -22.78
N ASP A 117 -12.81 -30.18 -22.07
CA ASP A 117 -13.79 -29.70 -21.10
C ASP A 117 -13.09 -29.00 -19.91
N ILE A 118 -11.99 -29.55 -19.39
CA ILE A 118 -11.19 -28.87 -18.36
C ILE A 118 -10.49 -27.62 -18.91
N ALA A 119 -9.99 -27.66 -20.15
CA ALA A 119 -9.35 -26.50 -20.77
C ALA A 119 -10.31 -25.32 -20.97
N LYS A 120 -11.62 -25.56 -21.03
CA LYS A 120 -12.66 -24.52 -21.11
C LYS A 120 -13.00 -23.88 -19.76
N THR A 121 -12.64 -24.50 -18.64
CA THR A 121 -12.93 -23.92 -17.31
C THR A 121 -11.81 -22.99 -16.86
N SER A 122 -12.14 -21.97 -16.09
CA SER A 122 -11.18 -21.06 -15.47
C SER A 122 -11.07 -21.35 -13.97
N PRO A 123 -9.86 -21.42 -13.38
CA PRO A 123 -9.68 -21.52 -11.92
C PRO A 123 -10.40 -20.42 -11.13
N LEU A 124 -10.62 -19.26 -11.76
CA LEU A 124 -11.39 -18.15 -11.20
C LEU A 124 -12.89 -18.44 -11.13
N ALA A 125 -13.43 -19.26 -12.03
CA ALA A 125 -14.85 -19.62 -12.02
C ALA A 125 -15.17 -20.55 -10.85
N ASP A 126 -14.21 -21.39 -10.45
CA ASP A 126 -14.35 -22.34 -9.35
C ASP A 126 -14.17 -21.68 -7.96
N LEU A 127 -13.62 -20.47 -7.94
CA LEU A 127 -13.36 -19.66 -6.73
C LEU A 127 -14.66 -19.11 -6.09
N GLY A 128 -15.80 -19.19 -6.81
CA GLY A 128 -17.09 -18.70 -6.34
C GLY A 128 -17.20 -17.16 -6.34
N ASP A 129 -17.94 -16.60 -5.38
CA ASP A 129 -18.13 -15.15 -5.29
C ASP A 129 -16.97 -14.49 -4.54
N LEU A 130 -16.12 -13.78 -5.29
CA LEU A 130 -15.03 -12.95 -4.74
C LEU A 130 -15.51 -11.89 -3.74
N GLY A 131 -16.80 -11.51 -3.80
CA GLY A 131 -17.44 -10.64 -2.81
C GLY A 131 -17.53 -11.27 -1.42
N GLN A 132 -17.72 -12.59 -1.31
CA GLN A 132 -17.72 -13.29 -0.03
C GLN A 132 -16.32 -13.41 0.56
N ILE A 133 -15.31 -13.62 -0.29
CA ILE A 133 -13.90 -13.62 0.12
C ILE A 133 -13.52 -12.24 0.62
N ARG A 134 -13.92 -11.19 -0.10
CA ARG A 134 -13.71 -9.81 0.36
C ARG A 134 -14.43 -9.53 1.68
N ALA A 135 -15.68 -9.97 1.84
CA ALA A 135 -16.43 -9.81 3.08
C ALA A 135 -15.77 -10.53 4.27
N ALA A 136 -15.27 -11.75 4.05
CA ALA A 136 -14.52 -12.52 5.05
C ALA A 136 -13.15 -11.89 5.36
N LEU A 137 -12.51 -11.23 4.41
CA LEU A 137 -11.27 -10.46 4.63
C LEU A 137 -11.52 -9.11 5.32
N ASP A 138 -12.70 -8.52 5.13
CA ASP A 138 -13.14 -7.28 5.78
C ASP A 138 -13.61 -7.54 7.23
N ASP A 139 -13.82 -8.81 7.63
CA ASP A 139 -14.15 -9.22 9.00
C ASP A 139 -12.88 -9.46 9.85
N PRO A 140 -12.62 -8.65 10.88
CA PRO A 140 -11.46 -8.79 11.76
C PRO A 140 -11.48 -10.06 12.63
N ASP A 141 -12.64 -10.72 12.79
CA ASP A 141 -12.83 -11.91 13.61
C ASP A 141 -12.94 -13.21 12.77
N GLN A 142 -12.73 -13.12 11.44
CA GLN A 142 -12.81 -14.27 10.55
C GLN A 142 -11.73 -15.33 10.86
N VAL A 143 -12.17 -16.52 11.23
CA VAL A 143 -11.33 -17.71 11.37
C VAL A 143 -11.28 -18.43 10.02
N TRP A 144 -10.07 -18.70 9.53
CA TRP A 144 -9.83 -19.48 8.32
C TRP A 144 -9.41 -20.89 8.73
N ASP A 145 -10.27 -21.88 8.48
CA ASP A 145 -9.88 -23.28 8.57
C ASP A 145 -9.12 -23.66 7.29
N LEU A 146 -7.89 -24.17 7.47
CA LEU A 146 -7.00 -24.66 6.42
C LEU A 146 -7.27 -26.13 6.11
#